data_AF-A0A1G1SU62-F1
#
_entry.id   AF-A0A1G1SU62-F1
#
_cell.length_a   1.000
_cell.length_b   1.000
_cell.length_c   1.000
_cell.angle_alpha   90.00
_cell.angle_beta   90.00
_cell.angle_gamma   90.00
#
_symmetry.space_group_name_H-M   'P 1'
#
loop_
_entity.id
_entity.type
_entity.pdbx_description
1 polymer ?
#
loop_
_entity_poly.entity_id
_entity_poly.type
_entity_poly.pdbx_seq_one_letter_code
_entity_poly.pdbx_strand_id
1 'polypeptide(L)'
;MQLAIAGRRVLALDYCDKQGCRTQRRVKPIGLVFYNFTWHLVGWCQLRQAYRKFRVARVQHLAVTELPFTNQAPLSLADYLASINLPPGGNFFGSCCGGLP
;
A
#
# COMPACT_ATOMS: atom_id res chain seq x y z
N MET A 1 4.92 -2.45 11.31
CA MET A 1 4.34 -1.54 10.28
C MET A 1 3.84 -0.23 10.86
N GLN A 2 2.96 -0.24 11.87
CA GLN A 2 2.31 0.96 12.40
C GLN A 2 3.28 2.03 12.93
N LEU A 3 4.39 1.62 13.58
CA LEU A 3 5.46 2.52 14.02
C LEU A 3 6.14 3.29 12.88
N ALA A 4 6.28 2.69 11.70
CA ALA A 4 6.90 3.35 10.55
C ALA A 4 5.97 4.38 9.89
N ILE A 5 4.67 4.11 9.91
CA ILE A 5 3.63 5.03 9.42
C ILE A 5 3.59 6.26 10.35
N ALA A 6 3.52 6.03 11.67
CA ALA A 6 3.53 7.11 12.67
C ALA A 6 4.83 7.92 12.65
N GLY A 7 5.98 7.24 12.50
CA GLY A 7 7.30 7.87 12.48
C GLY A 7 7.73 8.44 11.12
N ARG A 8 6.90 8.35 10.07
CA ARG A 8 7.24 8.73 8.68
C ARG A 8 8.61 8.17 8.24
N ARG A 9 8.80 6.88 8.49
CA ARG A 9 10.06 6.15 8.19
C ARG A 9 9.89 5.26 6.97
N VAL A 10 10.95 5.17 6.16
CA VAL A 10 10.99 4.26 5.01
C VAL A 10 10.98 2.81 5.52
N LEU A 11 10.18 1.96 4.87
CA LEU A 11 10.15 0.53 5.08
C LEU A 11 11.04 -0.16 4.04
N ALA A 12 11.86 -1.11 4.49
CA ALA A 12 12.49 -2.09 3.64
C ALA A 12 11.64 -3.37 3.65
N LEU A 13 11.25 -3.82 2.46
CA LEU A 13 10.40 -4.99 2.25
C LEU A 13 11.11 -6.01 1.38
N ASP A 14 11.20 -7.25 1.85
CA ASP A 14 11.45 -8.39 0.98
C ASP A 14 10.10 -8.88 0.44
N TYR A 15 9.84 -8.58 -0.83
CA TYR A 15 8.54 -8.80 -1.45
C TYR A 15 8.62 -9.86 -2.54
N CYS A 16 7.75 -10.85 -2.44
CA CYS A 16 7.56 -11.86 -3.49
C CYS A 16 6.39 -11.46 -4.38
N ASP A 17 6.62 -11.30 -5.69
CA ASP A 17 5.55 -10.98 -6.62
C ASP A 17 4.69 -12.21 -7.01
N LYS A 18 3.76 -12.04 -7.95
CA LYS A 18 2.88 -13.13 -8.41
C LYS A 18 3.65 -14.25 -9.11
N GLN A 19 4.82 -13.95 -9.67
CA GLN A 19 5.64 -14.86 -10.48
C GLN A 19 6.69 -15.57 -9.60
N GLY A 20 6.68 -15.32 -8.28
CA GLY A 20 7.66 -15.89 -7.35
C GLY A 20 8.97 -15.10 -7.29
N CYS A 21 9.08 -13.97 -8.00
CA CYS A 21 10.31 -13.17 -8.00
C CYS A 21 10.43 -12.40 -6.69
N ARG A 22 11.52 -12.64 -5.96
CA ARG A 22 11.85 -11.94 -4.72
C ARG A 22 12.56 -10.63 -5.06
N THR A 23 12.03 -9.53 -4.53
CA THR A 23 12.61 -8.20 -4.73
C THR A 23 12.66 -7.44 -3.43
N GLN A 24 13.76 -6.71 -3.20
CA GLN A 24 13.86 -5.78 -2.09
C GLN A 24 13.28 -4.43 -2.51
N ARG A 25 12.38 -3.89 -1.71
CA ARG A 25 11.67 -2.63 -2.01
C ARG A 25 11.82 -1.68 -0.84
N ARG A 26 12.22 -0.44 -1.14
CA ARG A 26 12.11 0.68 -0.20
C ARG A 26 10.82 1.44 -0.45
N VAL A 27 9.99 1.53 0.57
CA VAL A 27 8.62 2.06 0.47
C VAL A 27 8.41 3.13 1.52
N LYS A 28 7.90 4.29 1.12
CA LYS A 28 7.34 5.29 2.06
C LYS A 28 5.88 4.93 2.30
N PRO A 29 5.52 4.26 3.42
CA PRO A 29 4.15 3.85 3.64
C PRO A 29 3.26 5.06 3.94
N ILE A 30 2.07 5.10 3.34
CA ILE A 30 1.05 6.12 3.63
C ILE A 30 -0.13 5.54 4.42
N GLY A 31 -0.34 4.23 4.36
CA GLY A 31 -1.39 3.58 5.11
C GLY A 31 -1.61 2.12 4.75
N LEU A 32 -2.49 1.48 5.51
CA LEU A 32 -2.96 0.11 5.29
C LEU A 32 -4.43 0.16 4.91
N VAL A 33 -4.80 -0.62 3.89
CA VAL A 33 -6.19 -0.73 3.42
C VAL A 33 -6.57 -2.19 3.33
N PHE A 34 -7.77 -2.50 3.81
CA PHE A 34 -8.36 -3.83 3.71
C PHE A 34 -9.43 -3.81 2.61
N TYR A 35 -9.22 -4.60 1.56
CA TYR A 35 -10.20 -4.80 0.50
C TYR A 35 -9.97 -6.15 -0.19
N ASN A 36 -11.00 -6.72 -0.80
CA ASN A 36 -10.93 -8.05 -1.43
C ASN A 36 -10.32 -9.11 -0.49
N PHE A 37 -10.76 -9.10 0.77
CA PHE A 37 -10.35 -10.02 1.85
C PHE A 37 -8.84 -10.08 2.13
N THR A 38 -8.10 -9.02 1.79
CA THR A 38 -6.65 -8.99 2.04
C THR A 38 -6.14 -7.61 2.38
N TRP A 39 -5.15 -7.57 3.27
CA TRP A 39 -4.46 -6.36 3.68
C TRP A 39 -3.47 -5.92 2.61
N HIS A 40 -3.57 -4.65 2.23
CA HIS A 40 -2.64 -4.00 1.33
C HIS A 40 -1.97 -2.82 2.03
N LEU A 41 -0.64 -2.81 1.99
CA LEU A 41 0.16 -1.64 2.33
C LEU A 41 0.23 -0.73 1.11
N VAL A 42 -0.20 0.52 1.27
CA VAL A 42 -0.07 1.54 0.23
C VAL A 42 1.15 2.40 0.55
N GLY A 43 1.98 2.64 -0.46
CA GLY A 43 3.11 3.54 -0.30
C GLY A 43 3.84 3.86 -1.59
N TRP A 44 4.69 4.88 -1.53
CA TRP A 44 5.57 5.26 -2.63
C TRP A 44 6.76 4.30 -2.71
N CYS A 45 6.88 3.58 -3.82
CA CYS A 45 8.00 2.69 -4.08
C CYS A 45 9.16 3.49 -4.69
N GLN A 46 10.29 3.60 -3.98
CA GLN A 46 11.46 4.35 -4.47
C GLN A 46 12.07 3.74 -5.74
N LEU A 47 12.03 2.42 -5.87
CA LEU A 47 12.61 1.74 -7.04
C LEU A 47 11.83 2.05 -8.34
N ARG A 48 10.53 2.32 -8.25
CA ARG A 48 9.65 2.57 -9.41
C ARG A 48 9.18 4.02 -9.50
N GLN A 49 9.51 4.86 -8.50
CA GLN A 49 9.06 6.24 -8.39
C GLN A 49 7.55 6.39 -8.62
N ALA A 50 6.76 5.54 -7.96
CA ALA A 50 5.30 5.51 -8.10
C ALA A 50 4.62 4.93 -6.85
N TYR A 51 3.35 5.30 -6.63
CA TYR A 51 2.50 4.68 -5.61
C TYR A 51 2.14 3.25 -6.00
N ARG A 52 2.32 2.33 -5.05
CA ARG A 52 1.96 0.92 -5.24
C ARG A 52 1.29 0.35 -4.00
N LYS A 53 0.46 -0.66 -4.26
CA LYS A 53 -0.19 -1.50 -3.27
C LYS A 53 0.60 -2.80 -3.15
N PHE A 54 1.06 -3.09 -1.95
CA PHE A 54 1.78 -4.32 -1.62
C PHE A 54 0.85 -5.21 -0.80
N ARG A 55 0.58 -6.43 -1.26
CA ARG A 55 -0.19 -7.39 -0.46
C ARG A 55 0.65 -7.78 0.75
N VAL A 56 0.13 -7.54 1.94
CA VAL A 56 0.84 -7.85 3.20
C VAL A 56 1.16 -9.34 3.29
N ALA A 57 0.25 -10.19 2.83
CA ALA A 57 0.44 -11.65 2.76
C ALA A 57 1.62 -12.11 1.88
N ARG A 58 2.23 -11.22 1.08
CA ARG A 58 3.38 -11.52 0.20
C ARG A 58 4.69 -10.86 0.66
N VAL A 59 4.64 -10.14 1.76
CA VAL A 59 5.83 -9.59 2.41
C VAL A 59 6.47 -10.71 3.22
N GLN A 60 7.66 -11.12 2.81
CA GLN A 60 8.43 -12.18 3.48
C GLN A 60 9.17 -11.64 4.69
N HIS A 61 9.73 -10.44 4.56
CA HIS A 61 10.41 -9.75 5.63
C HIS A 61 10.12 -8.25 5.56
N LEU A 62 10.06 -7.61 6.74
CA LEU A 62 9.81 -6.19 6.87
C LEU A 62 10.71 -5.60 7.95
N ALA A 63 11.46 -4.56 7.58
CA ALA A 63 12.25 -3.77 8.51
C ALA A 63 11.86 -2.29 8.41
N VAL A 64 11.74 -1.65 9.57
CA VAL A 64 11.64 -0.19 9.67
C VAL A 64 13.04 0.38 9.59
N THR A 65 13.33 1.18 8.56
CA THR A 65 14.65 1.80 8.43
C THR A 65 14.69 3.11 9.23
N GLU A 66 15.88 3.62 9.52
CA GLU A 66 16.05 4.94 10.14
C GLU A 66 15.94 6.10 9.14
N LEU A 67 15.70 5.80 7.86
CA LEU A 67 15.62 6.81 6.81
C LEU A 67 14.29 7.55 6.89
N PRO A 68 14.31 8.90 7.04
CA PRO A 68 13.11 9.72 7.00
C PRO A 68 12.62 9.91 5.56
N PHE A 69 11.43 10.48 5.40
CA PHE A 69 10.91 10.85 4.08
C PHE A 69 11.66 12.07 3.53
N THR A 70 12.62 11.85 2.64
CA THR A 70 13.53 12.89 2.13
C THR A 70 12.95 13.85 1.09
N ASN A 71 11.72 13.64 0.59
CA ASN A 71 11.10 14.60 -0.33
C ASN A 71 9.60 14.33 -0.50
N GLN A 72 8.82 15.42 -0.47
CA GLN A 72 7.36 15.59 -0.59
C GLN A 72 6.50 14.67 0.28
N ALA A 73 5.55 15.29 0.99
CA ALA A 73 4.51 14.56 1.71
C ALA A 73 3.79 13.67 0.70
N PRO A 74 3.91 12.34 0.83
CA PRO A 74 3.20 11.48 -0.10
C PRO A 74 1.69 11.73 0.06
N LEU A 75 0.95 11.69 -1.05
CA LEU A 75 -0.52 11.78 -1.11
C LEU A 75 -1.09 11.08 0.12
N SER A 76 -2.03 11.73 0.81
CA SER A 76 -2.66 11.09 1.96
C SER A 76 -3.32 9.79 1.50
N LEU A 77 -3.54 8.85 2.42
CA LEU A 77 -4.23 7.62 2.06
C LEU A 77 -5.61 7.92 1.44
N ALA A 78 -6.31 8.94 1.94
CA ALA A 78 -7.60 9.38 1.40
C ALA A 78 -7.48 9.89 -0.04
N ASP A 79 -6.50 10.75 -0.33
CA ASP A 79 -6.28 11.28 -1.69
C ASP A 79 -5.91 10.16 -2.66
N TYR A 80 -5.05 9.23 -2.21
CA TYR A 80 -4.69 8.06 -3.01
C TYR A 80 -5.92 7.21 -3.33
N LEU A 81 -6.76 6.93 -2.33
CA LEU A 81 -7.98 6.13 -2.51
C LEU A 81 -8.97 6.80 -3.47
N ALA A 82 -9.17 8.11 -3.34
CA ALA A 82 -9.98 8.90 -4.26
C ALA A 82 -9.45 8.82 -5.70
N SER A 83 -8.12 8.90 -5.89
CA SER A 83 -7.50 8.83 -7.22
C SER A 83 -7.70 7.49 -7.95
N ILE A 84 -7.98 6.41 -7.21
CA ILE A 84 -8.20 5.06 -7.78
C ILE A 84 -9.66 4.61 -7.69
N ASN A 85 -10.60 5.54 -7.43
CA ASN A 85 -12.04 5.28 -7.26
C ASN A 85 -12.35 4.19 -6.21
N LEU A 86 -11.55 4.09 -5.15
CA LEU A 86 -11.84 3.17 -4.04
C LEU A 86 -12.50 3.98 -2.90
N PRO A 87 -13.78 3.75 -2.57
CA PRO A 87 -14.43 4.50 -1.51
C PRO A 87 -13.71 4.32 -0.17
N PRO A 88 -13.56 5.40 0.62
CA PRO A 88 -13.00 5.31 1.96
C PRO A 88 -13.97 4.52 2.85
N GLY A 89 -13.61 3.27 3.12
CA GLY A 89 -14.48 2.31 3.80
C GLY A 89 -14.65 1.08 2.91
N GLY A 90 -13.76 0.10 3.09
CA GLY A 90 -13.79 -1.15 2.34
C GLY A 90 -15.07 -1.94 2.61
N ASN A 91 -16.08 -1.73 1.77
CA ASN A 91 -17.19 -2.65 1.55
C ASN A 91 -17.46 -2.74 0.05
N PHE A 92 -16.69 -3.59 -0.63
CA PHE A 92 -17.10 -4.16 -1.91
C PHE A 92 -17.80 -5.50 -1.60
N PHE A 93 -19.02 -5.43 -1.08
CA PHE A 93 -20.00 -6.48 -1.33
C PHE A 93 -20.50 -6.29 -2.77
N GLY A 94 -20.66 -7.40 -3.49
CA GLY A 94 -20.63 -7.45 -4.96
C GLY A 94 -21.52 -6.43 -5.69
N SER A 95 -20.97 -5.85 -6.75
CA SER A 95 -21.78 -5.34 -7.86
C SER A 95 -22.08 -6.50 -8.82
N CYS A 96 -23.00 -7.37 -8.39
CA CYS A 96 -23.80 -8.17 -9.30
C CYS A 96 -25.26 -8.08 -8.82
N CYS A 97 -26.07 -7.32 -9.57
CA CYS A 97 -27.53 -7.44 -9.81
C CYS A 97 -28.31 -6.12 -9.72
N GLY A 98 -29.11 -5.86 -10.77
CA GLY A 98 -30.18 -4.85 -10.88
C GLY A 98 -29.74 -3.63 -11.70
N GLY A 99 -30.04 -3.49 -12.99
CA GLY A 99 -31.39 -3.50 -13.56
C GLY A 99 -31.92 -2.06 -13.51
N LEU A 100 -31.65 -1.26 -14.55
CA LEU A 100 -32.35 0.01 -14.74
C LEU A 100 -33.73 -0.26 -15.36
N PRO A 101 -34.77 0.52 -14.99
CA PRO A 101 -36.06 0.51 -15.67
C PRO A 101 -35.97 1.05 -17.11
#